data_AF-A0AAD9CGH3-F1
#
_entry.id   AF-A0AAD9CGH3-F1
#
_cell.length_a   1.000
_cell.length_b   1.000
_cell.length_c   1.000
_cell.angle_alpha   90.00
_cell.angle_beta   90.00
_cell.angle_gamma   90.00
#
_symmetry.space_group_name_H-M   'P 1'
#
loop_
_entity.id
_entity.type
_entity.pdbx_description
1 polymer ?
#
loop_
_entity_poly.entity_id
_entity_poly.type
_entity_poly.pdbx_seq_one_letter_code
_entity_poly.pdbx_strand_id
1 'polypeptide(L)'
;MEQMAVRTLHRNPLQAVWLCGLLAAQVLSCPDSCSKCSGPEHDQCEQCRAGWTLHNNTCVDIDECGTELGICPTNRYCFNTQGSFECRDCDPACVGCMGSGPARCRKCASGYSLTGSKCLDIDECSDRVLACHGLDEICTNTEGSFRCDCAEAFIHKDGVCVKKQQPRVQDKVAAMAGYWLSDRGDRLLNNFVRGR
;
A
#
# COMPACT_ATOMS: atom_id res chain seq x y z
N MET A 1 19.99 -18.15 -73.56
CA MET A 1 18.61 -17.67 -73.41
C MET A 1 17.71 -18.89 -73.47
N GLU A 2 17.14 -19.36 -72.35
CA GLU A 2 15.96 -20.23 -72.37
C GLU A 2 15.33 -20.36 -70.97
N GLN A 3 14.23 -19.61 -70.80
CA GLN A 3 12.98 -19.89 -70.10
C GLN A 3 12.99 -20.47 -68.66
N MET A 4 12.56 -19.62 -67.71
CA MET A 4 12.10 -20.00 -66.37
C MET A 4 10.75 -20.74 -66.46
N ALA A 5 10.71 -21.98 -66.02
CA ALA A 5 9.48 -22.75 -65.89
C ALA A 5 8.65 -22.23 -64.71
N VAL A 6 7.48 -21.65 -65.01
CA VAL A 6 6.45 -21.30 -64.04
C VAL A 6 5.87 -22.59 -63.46
N ARG A 7 6.18 -22.90 -62.20
CA ARG A 7 5.52 -23.99 -61.47
C ARG A 7 4.11 -23.56 -61.09
N THR A 8 3.12 -24.14 -61.76
CA THR A 8 1.71 -24.08 -61.39
C THR A 8 1.52 -24.73 -60.01
N LEU A 9 1.22 -23.90 -58.99
CA LEU A 9 0.80 -24.38 -57.67
C LEU A 9 -0.62 -24.96 -57.80
N HIS A 10 -0.73 -26.29 -57.84
CA HIS A 10 -2.02 -26.97 -57.71
C HIS A 10 -2.60 -26.69 -56.32
N ARG A 11 -3.60 -25.80 -56.25
CA ARG A 11 -4.31 -25.42 -55.03
C ARG A 11 -5.15 -26.61 -54.57
N ASN A 12 -4.71 -27.26 -53.50
CA ASN A 12 -5.34 -28.44 -52.93
C ASN A 12 -6.62 -28.02 -52.16
N PRO A 13 -7.85 -28.40 -52.59
CA PRO A 13 -9.10 -27.84 -52.06
C PRO A 13 -9.40 -28.27 -50.61
N LEU A 14 -8.71 -29.29 -50.09
CA LEU A 14 -8.90 -29.80 -48.73
C LEU A 14 -8.22 -28.95 -47.65
N GLN A 15 -7.26 -28.08 -47.99
CA GLN A 15 -6.64 -27.16 -47.03
C GLN A 15 -7.41 -25.82 -46.88
N ALA A 16 -8.34 -25.52 -47.78
CA ALA A 16 -9.17 -24.32 -47.69
C ALA A 16 -10.30 -24.45 -46.65
N VAL A 17 -10.68 -25.68 -46.27
CA VAL A 17 -11.75 -25.92 -45.29
C VAL A 17 -11.25 -25.73 -43.85
N TRP A 18 -9.97 -26.00 -43.58
CA TRP A 18 -9.37 -25.80 -42.25
C TRP A 18 -9.07 -24.33 -41.92
N LEU A 19 -8.88 -23.47 -42.92
CA LEU A 19 -8.69 -22.02 -42.73
C LEU A 19 -10.00 -21.23 -42.71
N CYS A 20 -11.13 -21.82 -43.12
CA CYS A 20 -12.46 -21.19 -43.01
C CYS A 20 -13.21 -21.58 -41.71
N GLY A 21 -12.82 -22.65 -41.02
CA GLY A 21 -13.44 -23.07 -39.76
C GLY A 21 -13.04 -22.25 -38.53
N LEU A 22 -11.96 -21.46 -38.61
CA LEU A 22 -11.46 -20.64 -37.48
C LEU A 22 -12.03 -19.23 -37.42
N LEU A 23 -12.83 -18.80 -38.40
CA LEU A 23 -13.35 -17.42 -38.51
C LEU A 23 -14.83 -17.26 -38.11
N ALA A 24 -15.56 -18.33 -37.82
CA ALA A 24 -17.02 -18.29 -37.67
C ALA A 24 -17.51 -18.52 -36.23
N ALA A 25 -16.82 -17.96 -35.23
CA ALA A 25 -17.38 -17.80 -33.89
C ALA A 25 -16.75 -16.59 -33.18
N GLN A 26 -16.82 -15.41 -33.80
CA GLN A 26 -16.88 -14.20 -32.99
C GLN A 26 -18.20 -14.29 -32.22
N VAL A 27 -18.14 -14.74 -30.97
CA VAL A 27 -19.30 -14.71 -30.08
C VAL A 27 -19.72 -13.24 -30.01
N LEU A 28 -20.77 -12.89 -30.73
CA LEU A 28 -21.39 -11.57 -30.74
C LEU A 28 -21.97 -11.38 -29.34
N SER A 29 -21.12 -10.94 -28.42
CA SER A 29 -21.44 -10.75 -27.02
C SER A 29 -21.78 -9.29 -26.82
N CYS A 30 -22.81 -9.05 -26.00
CA CYS A 30 -23.17 -7.69 -25.62
C CYS A 30 -22.03 -7.05 -24.80
N PRO A 31 -21.89 -5.71 -24.86
CA PRO A 31 -21.01 -4.97 -23.96
C PRO A 31 -21.24 -5.33 -22.48
N ASP A 32 -20.21 -5.21 -21.64
CA ASP A 32 -20.27 -5.64 -20.23
C ASP A 32 -21.41 -4.98 -19.43
N SER A 33 -21.72 -3.72 -19.71
CA SER A 33 -22.81 -2.97 -19.08
C SER A 33 -24.21 -3.35 -19.57
N CYS A 34 -24.29 -4.10 -20.66
CA CYS A 34 -25.52 -4.42 -21.38
C CYS A 34 -25.99 -5.85 -21.08
N SER A 35 -27.26 -6.02 -20.75
CA SER A 35 -27.89 -7.33 -20.54
C SER A 35 -28.53 -7.87 -21.83
N LYS A 36 -28.98 -6.98 -22.72
CA LYS A 36 -29.56 -7.33 -24.02
C LYS A 36 -29.19 -6.27 -25.07
N CYS A 37 -28.63 -6.71 -26.19
CA CYS A 37 -28.16 -5.85 -27.27
C CYS A 37 -28.65 -6.36 -28.63
N SER A 38 -28.76 -5.45 -29.60
CA SER A 38 -29.04 -5.78 -31.00
C SER A 38 -27.76 -6.08 -31.81
N GLY A 39 -26.59 -5.72 -31.26
CA GLY A 39 -25.27 -6.02 -31.81
C GLY A 39 -24.14 -5.72 -30.81
N PRO A 40 -22.86 -5.84 -31.23
CA PRO A 40 -21.71 -5.77 -30.33
C PRO A 40 -21.28 -4.33 -29.98
N GLU A 41 -21.84 -3.31 -30.64
CA GLU A 41 -21.46 -1.92 -30.39
C GLU A 41 -22.08 -1.38 -29.09
N HIS A 42 -21.44 -0.38 -28.48
CA HIS A 42 -21.83 0.13 -27.16
C HIS A 42 -23.16 0.91 -27.18
N ASP A 43 -23.50 1.50 -28.33
CA ASP A 43 -24.73 2.24 -28.63
C ASP A 43 -25.83 1.34 -29.25
N GLN A 44 -25.63 0.02 -29.24
CA GLN A 44 -26.62 -0.98 -29.68
C GLN A 44 -27.24 -1.74 -28.50
N CYS A 45 -27.23 -1.13 -27.32
CA CYS A 45 -27.85 -1.74 -26.15
C CYS A 45 -29.36 -1.45 -26.09
N GLU A 46 -30.13 -2.50 -25.78
CA GLU A 46 -31.58 -2.41 -25.59
C GLU A 46 -31.96 -2.42 -24.10
N GLN A 47 -31.17 -3.10 -23.27
CA GLN A 47 -31.40 -3.21 -21.83
C GLN A 47 -30.06 -3.22 -21.08
N CYS A 48 -29.95 -2.38 -20.06
CA CYS A 48 -28.76 -2.30 -19.22
C CYS A 48 -28.83 -3.28 -18.04
N ARG A 49 -27.65 -3.69 -17.56
CA ARG A 49 -27.53 -4.42 -16.29
C ARG A 49 -27.83 -3.49 -15.11
N ALA A 50 -28.03 -4.07 -13.93
CA ALA A 50 -28.18 -3.29 -12.69
C ALA A 50 -26.94 -2.39 -12.45
N GLY A 51 -27.14 -1.19 -11.93
CA GLY A 51 -26.09 -0.17 -11.77
C GLY A 51 -25.88 0.72 -13.00
N TRP A 52 -26.69 0.55 -14.04
CA TRP A 52 -26.57 1.29 -15.30
C TRP A 52 -27.92 1.84 -15.75
N THR A 53 -27.91 3.01 -16.39
CA THR A 53 -29.08 3.64 -17.00
C THR A 53 -28.94 3.71 -18.52
N LEU A 54 -30.04 3.47 -19.23
CA LEU A 54 -30.05 3.50 -20.70
C LEU A 54 -30.25 4.94 -21.19
N HIS A 55 -29.29 5.45 -21.94
CA HIS A 55 -29.33 6.78 -22.54
C HIS A 55 -28.83 6.72 -23.98
N ASN A 56 -29.69 7.03 -24.96
CA ASN A 56 -29.39 6.95 -26.39
C ASN A 56 -28.81 5.58 -26.81
N ASN A 57 -29.49 4.50 -26.43
CA ASN A 57 -29.06 3.11 -26.66
C ASN A 57 -27.67 2.74 -26.10
N THR A 58 -27.11 3.60 -25.25
CA THR A 58 -25.86 3.37 -24.53
C THR A 58 -26.15 3.20 -23.05
N CYS A 59 -25.47 2.26 -22.40
CA CYS A 59 -25.55 2.12 -20.94
C CYS A 59 -24.53 3.02 -20.27
N VAL A 60 -25.03 4.01 -19.53
CA VAL A 60 -24.22 4.92 -18.72
C VAL A 60 -24.28 4.48 -17.27
N ASP A 61 -23.14 4.47 -16.61
CA ASP A 61 -23.01 4.11 -15.21
C ASP A 61 -23.86 5.04 -14.33
N ILE A 62 -24.53 4.47 -13.32
CA ILE A 62 -25.28 5.26 -12.34
C ILE A 62 -24.28 5.68 -11.26
N ASP A 63 -24.01 6.97 -11.12
CA ASP A 63 -23.20 7.46 -10.00
C ASP A 63 -24.01 7.40 -8.70
N GLU A 64 -23.96 6.28 -7.98
CA GLU A 64 -24.74 6.15 -6.75
C GLU A 64 -24.29 7.13 -5.68
N CYS A 65 -23.00 7.54 -5.69
CA CYS A 65 -22.45 8.52 -4.76
C CYS A 65 -22.99 9.94 -4.97
N GLY A 66 -23.48 10.25 -6.17
CA GLY A 66 -24.20 11.48 -6.50
C GLY A 66 -25.70 11.44 -6.18
N THR A 67 -26.21 10.32 -5.68
CA THR A 67 -27.64 10.09 -5.39
C THR A 67 -27.86 9.74 -3.92
N GLU A 68 -29.12 9.49 -3.54
CA GLU A 68 -29.47 9.01 -2.20
C GLU A 68 -29.13 7.52 -1.97
N LEU A 69 -28.60 6.81 -2.99
CA LEU A 69 -28.24 5.39 -2.89
C LEU A 69 -26.83 5.15 -2.32
N GLY A 70 -25.90 6.10 -2.50
CA GLY A 70 -24.49 5.99 -2.10
C GLY A 70 -24.23 6.22 -0.60
N ILE A 71 -25.07 5.67 0.28
CA ILE A 71 -24.94 5.86 1.73
C ILE A 71 -23.91 4.88 2.30
N CYS A 72 -22.83 5.42 2.87
CA CYS A 72 -21.77 4.65 3.51
C CYS A 72 -21.82 4.71 5.05
N PRO A 73 -21.30 3.68 5.74
CA PRO A 73 -21.11 3.70 7.19
C PRO A 73 -20.24 4.87 7.68
N THR A 74 -20.25 5.12 8.99
CA THR A 74 -19.43 6.16 9.62
C THR A 74 -17.95 6.00 9.31
N ASN A 75 -17.25 7.14 9.14
CA ASN A 75 -15.83 7.22 8.79
C ASN A 75 -15.42 6.52 7.48
N ARG A 76 -16.35 6.43 6.53
CA ARG A 76 -16.12 5.95 5.18
C ARG A 76 -16.70 6.96 4.18
N TYR A 77 -16.19 6.96 2.96
CA TYR A 77 -16.72 7.75 1.86
C TYR A 77 -17.16 6.84 0.71
N CYS A 78 -18.14 7.31 -0.06
CA CYS A 78 -18.60 6.63 -1.26
C CYS A 78 -17.61 6.88 -2.40
N PHE A 79 -17.22 5.80 -3.09
CA PHE A 79 -16.41 5.81 -4.29
C PHE A 79 -17.19 5.12 -5.41
N ASN A 80 -17.56 5.87 -6.45
CA ASN A 80 -18.32 5.33 -7.57
C ASN A 80 -17.45 4.36 -8.38
N THR A 81 -18.01 3.20 -8.73
CA THR A 81 -17.34 2.18 -9.54
C THR A 81 -18.19 1.84 -10.74
N GLN A 82 -17.63 1.12 -11.70
CA GLN A 82 -18.38 0.75 -12.89
C GLN A 82 -19.44 -0.32 -12.55
N GLY A 83 -20.72 0.06 -12.62
CA GLY A 83 -21.91 -0.75 -12.35
C GLY A 83 -22.28 -0.90 -10.88
N SER A 84 -21.67 -0.13 -9.97
CA SER A 84 -21.91 -0.16 -8.52
C SER A 84 -21.15 0.98 -7.83
N PHE A 85 -21.19 1.06 -6.51
CA PHE A 85 -20.27 1.86 -5.71
C PHE A 85 -19.56 1.01 -4.64
N GLU A 86 -18.47 1.57 -4.10
CA GLU A 86 -17.75 1.03 -2.95
C GLU A 86 -17.70 2.06 -1.82
N CYS A 87 -17.84 1.60 -0.58
CA CYS A 87 -17.48 2.40 0.58
C CYS A 87 -16.01 2.17 0.92
N ARG A 88 -15.22 3.24 0.95
CA ARG A 88 -13.79 3.23 1.27
C ARG A 88 -13.51 3.98 2.55
N ASP A 89 -12.48 3.55 3.27
CA ASP A 89 -12.13 4.14 4.56
C ASP A 89 -11.52 5.52 4.38
N CYS A 90 -11.82 6.40 5.32
CA CYS A 90 -11.19 7.71 5.37
C CYS A 90 -9.69 7.59 5.68
N ASP A 91 -8.94 8.63 5.30
CA ASP A 91 -7.56 8.79 5.71
C ASP A 91 -7.44 8.88 7.24
N PRO A 92 -6.40 8.29 7.88
CA PRO A 92 -6.20 8.36 9.33
C PRO A 92 -6.15 9.79 9.89
N ALA A 93 -5.74 10.76 9.07
CA ALA A 93 -5.75 12.18 9.44
C ALA A 93 -7.16 12.78 9.58
N CYS A 94 -8.21 12.06 9.19
CA CYS A 94 -9.58 12.55 9.18
C CYS A 94 -10.47 11.94 10.29
N VAL A 95 -11.33 12.77 10.87
CA VAL A 95 -12.56 12.32 11.55
C VAL A 95 -13.73 12.56 10.59
N GLY A 96 -13.99 11.54 9.76
CA GLY A 96 -14.95 11.60 8.65
C GLY A 96 -14.39 12.34 7.43
N CYS A 97 -14.79 11.88 6.25
CA CYS A 97 -14.30 12.40 4.97
C CYS A 97 -15.41 12.38 3.91
N MET A 98 -15.13 13.05 2.79
CA MET A 98 -15.98 13.02 1.60
C MET A 98 -15.31 12.31 0.43
N GLY A 99 -14.05 11.90 0.60
CA GLY A 99 -13.20 11.35 -0.43
C GLY A 99 -11.91 10.75 0.10
N SER A 100 -11.04 10.34 -0.84
CA SER A 100 -9.72 9.81 -0.55
C SER A 100 -8.75 10.85 -0.01
N GLY A 101 -7.81 10.35 0.81
CA GLY A 101 -6.69 11.12 1.33
C GLY A 101 -7.08 12.21 2.33
N PRO A 102 -6.09 12.97 2.83
CA PRO A 102 -6.30 13.92 3.92
C PRO A 102 -6.84 15.28 3.43
N ALA A 103 -7.07 15.43 2.11
CA ALA A 103 -7.52 16.69 1.49
C ALA A 103 -9.06 16.83 1.43
N ARG A 104 -9.79 15.78 1.81
CA ARG A 104 -11.26 15.74 1.79
C ARG A 104 -11.83 15.34 3.16
N CYS A 105 -11.12 15.70 4.22
CA CYS A 105 -11.61 15.51 5.59
C CYS A 105 -12.75 16.48 5.91
N ARG A 106 -13.73 16.03 6.70
CA ARG A 106 -14.72 16.91 7.32
C ARG A 106 -14.16 17.61 8.55
N LYS A 107 -13.30 16.90 9.27
CA LYS A 107 -12.57 17.38 10.45
C LYS A 107 -11.24 16.64 10.53
N CYS A 108 -10.19 17.31 11.02
CA CYS A 108 -8.91 16.65 11.28
C CYS A 108 -8.95 15.83 12.58
N ALA A 109 -8.28 14.69 12.57
CA ALA A 109 -7.99 13.91 13.77
C ALA A 109 -7.03 14.66 14.69
N SER A 110 -6.94 14.21 15.95
CA SER A 110 -5.94 14.72 16.89
C SER A 110 -4.53 14.51 16.35
N GLY A 111 -3.63 15.47 16.56
CA GLY A 111 -2.28 15.47 15.97
C GLY A 111 -2.23 16.02 14.53
N TYR A 112 -3.36 16.46 13.97
CA TYR A 112 -3.42 17.07 12.64
C TYR A 112 -4.07 18.45 12.70
N SER A 113 -3.60 19.35 11.84
CA SER A 113 -4.12 20.71 11.66
C SER A 113 -4.65 20.92 10.26
N LEU A 114 -5.73 21.70 10.14
CA LEU A 114 -6.31 22.02 8.84
C LEU A 114 -5.51 23.14 8.18
N THR A 115 -4.82 22.83 7.08
CA THR A 115 -4.16 23.80 6.22
C THR A 115 -4.88 23.87 4.87
N GLY A 116 -5.62 24.94 4.64
CA GLY A 116 -6.53 25.04 3.49
C GLY A 116 -7.65 24.01 3.60
N SER A 117 -7.68 23.03 2.71
CA SER A 117 -8.62 21.89 2.74
C SER A 117 -7.97 20.57 3.18
N LYS A 118 -6.69 20.58 3.54
CA LYS A 118 -5.92 19.36 3.85
C LYS A 118 -5.55 19.29 5.33
N CYS A 119 -5.83 18.16 5.95
CA CYS A 119 -5.29 17.85 7.27
C CYS A 119 -3.82 17.48 7.12
N LEU A 120 -2.96 18.27 7.76
CA LEU A 120 -1.53 18.06 7.80
C LEU A 120 -1.13 17.70 9.21
N ASP A 121 -0.21 16.76 9.31
CA ASP A 121 0.43 16.40 10.55
C ASP A 121 0.99 17.64 11.26
N ILE A 122 0.75 17.74 12.56
CA ILE A 122 1.32 18.79 13.40
C ILE A 122 2.72 18.34 13.76
N ASP A 123 3.75 19.10 13.37
CA ASP A 123 5.09 18.80 13.84
C ASP A 123 5.28 19.34 15.26
N GLU A 124 5.00 18.50 16.26
CA GLU A 124 5.18 18.91 17.65
C GLU A 124 6.67 19.16 17.96
N CYS A 125 7.60 18.50 17.28
CA CYS A 125 9.04 18.65 17.50
C CYS A 125 9.61 19.98 16.99
N SER A 126 8.85 20.75 16.20
CA SER A 126 9.24 22.11 15.80
C SER A 126 9.36 23.04 17.02
N ASP A 127 8.63 22.78 18.11
CA ASP A 127 8.86 23.40 19.42
C ASP A 127 9.31 22.34 20.44
N ARG A 128 10.60 22.04 20.42
CA ARG A 128 11.21 21.00 21.26
C ARG A 128 10.93 21.16 22.76
N VAL A 129 10.77 22.40 23.25
CA VAL A 129 10.58 22.68 24.67
C VAL A 129 9.18 22.25 25.13
N LEU A 130 8.20 22.33 24.23
CA LEU A 130 6.83 21.89 24.47
C LEU A 130 6.65 20.39 24.22
N ALA A 131 7.38 19.82 23.26
CA ALA A 131 7.21 18.42 22.87
C ALA A 131 7.78 17.42 23.90
N CYS A 132 9.07 17.54 24.25
CA CYS A 132 9.72 16.60 25.17
C CYS A 132 10.10 17.33 26.46
N HIS A 133 9.61 16.82 27.60
CA HIS A 133 9.86 17.42 28.91
C HIS A 133 11.14 16.90 29.58
N GLY A 134 11.67 15.75 29.16
CA GLY A 134 12.86 15.15 29.76
C GLY A 134 14.16 15.78 29.27
N LEU A 135 15.16 15.83 30.16
CA LEU A 135 16.52 16.18 29.78
C LEU A 135 17.16 15.03 29.00
N ASP A 136 18.02 15.36 28.04
CA ASP A 136 18.70 14.38 27.17
C ASP A 136 17.74 13.49 26.35
N GLU A 137 16.55 14.01 26.00
CA GLU A 137 15.61 13.41 25.07
C GLU A 137 15.73 14.01 23.65
N ILE A 138 15.48 13.18 22.64
CA ILE A 138 15.39 13.54 21.24
C ILE A 138 13.94 13.34 20.80
N CYS A 139 13.32 14.44 20.38
CA CYS A 139 12.00 14.43 19.76
C CYS A 139 12.09 13.91 18.33
N THR A 140 11.22 12.96 17.98
CA THR A 140 10.98 12.53 16.60
C THR A 140 9.51 12.67 16.26
N ASN A 141 9.20 13.51 15.27
CA ASN A 141 7.84 13.70 14.77
C ASN A 141 7.37 12.43 14.04
N THR A 142 6.09 12.08 14.20
CA THR A 142 5.46 10.91 13.56
C THR A 142 4.09 11.30 13.03
N GLU A 143 3.48 10.47 12.19
CA GLU A 143 2.17 10.81 11.64
C GLU A 143 1.08 10.75 12.74
N GLY A 144 0.50 11.89 13.06
CA GLY A 144 -0.56 12.10 14.05
C GLY A 144 -0.07 12.19 15.50
N SER A 145 1.25 12.22 15.74
CA SER A 145 1.84 12.27 17.08
C SER A 145 3.34 12.54 16.99
N PHE A 146 4.02 12.59 18.13
CA PHE A 146 5.47 12.54 18.22
C PHE A 146 5.92 11.48 19.22
N ARG A 147 7.22 11.18 19.24
CA ARG A 147 7.86 10.38 20.30
C ARG A 147 9.11 11.05 20.82
N CYS A 148 9.40 10.83 22.10
CA CYS A 148 10.62 11.28 22.76
C CYS A 148 11.45 10.05 23.13
N ASP A 149 12.67 9.98 22.61
CA ASP A 149 13.60 8.88 22.87
C ASP A 149 14.86 9.43 23.55
N CYS A 150 15.47 8.68 24.48
CA CYS A 150 16.74 9.10 25.05
C CYS A 150 17.82 9.28 23.97
N ALA A 151 18.61 10.34 24.13
CA ALA A 151 19.73 10.64 23.25
C ALA A 151 20.76 9.50 23.19
N GLU A 152 21.61 9.54 22.17
CA GLU A 152 22.67 8.55 22.04
C GLU A 152 23.54 8.51 23.30
N ALA A 153 23.85 7.29 23.75
CA ALA A 153 24.52 7.02 25.03
C ALA A 153 23.70 7.30 26.30
N PHE A 154 22.38 7.50 26.22
CA PHE A 154 21.48 7.52 27.37
C PHE A 154 20.52 6.32 27.34
N ILE A 155 19.97 5.96 28.50
CA ILE A 155 18.93 4.93 28.68
C ILE A 155 17.83 5.47 29.58
N HIS A 156 16.59 5.06 29.32
CA HIS A 156 15.50 5.31 30.25
C HIS A 156 15.72 4.53 31.54
N LYS A 157 15.75 5.25 32.66
CA LYS A 157 15.77 4.68 34.00
C LYS A 157 14.89 5.54 34.90
N ASP A 158 13.90 4.93 35.55
CA ASP A 158 12.98 5.60 36.48
C ASP A 158 12.27 6.83 35.86
N GLY A 159 11.93 6.75 34.56
CA GLY A 159 11.24 7.82 33.83
C GLY A 159 12.16 8.96 33.36
N VAL A 160 13.48 8.85 33.52
CA VAL A 160 14.47 9.87 33.12
C VAL A 160 15.57 9.24 32.26
N CYS A 161 16.12 10.00 31.32
CA CYS A 161 17.28 9.59 30.56
C CYS A 161 18.56 9.72 31.39
N VAL A 162 19.24 8.60 31.64
CA VAL A 162 20.53 8.56 32.33
C VAL A 162 21.63 8.07 31.41
N LYS A 163 22.82 8.65 31.54
CA LYS A 163 23.97 8.26 30.71
C LYS A 163 24.28 6.77 30.91
N LYS A 164 24.43 6.03 29.82
CA LYS A 164 24.96 4.66 29.80
C LYS A 164 26.31 4.68 30.50
N GLN A 165 26.40 4.03 31.65
CA GLN A 165 27.68 3.87 32.32
C GLN A 165 28.56 2.99 31.42
N GLN A 166 29.50 3.61 30.70
CA GLN A 166 30.56 2.85 30.06
C GLN A 166 31.39 2.20 31.18
N PRO A 167 31.67 0.89 31.11
CA PRO A 167 32.51 0.24 32.12
C PRO A 167 33.84 1.00 32.19
N ARG A 168 34.31 1.27 33.42
CA ARG A 168 35.57 1.99 33.62
C ARG A 168 36.67 1.23 32.88
N VAL A 169 37.72 1.92 32.46
CA VAL A 169 38.86 1.27 31.78
C VAL A 169 39.40 0.11 32.65
N GLN A 170 39.41 0.27 33.98
CA GLN A 170 39.72 -0.84 34.90
C GLN A 170 38.78 -2.04 34.80
N ASP A 171 37.47 -1.83 34.63
CA ASP A 171 36.49 -2.92 34.53
C ASP A 171 36.65 -3.69 33.19
N LYS A 172 36.99 -2.96 32.12
CA LYS A 172 37.35 -3.57 30.83
C LYS A 172 38.66 -4.35 30.93
N VAL A 173 39.68 -3.80 31.59
CA VAL A 173 40.97 -4.49 31.83
C VAL A 173 40.78 -5.72 32.71
N ALA A 174 39.95 -5.64 33.75
CA ALA A 174 39.64 -6.76 34.63
C ALA A 174 38.86 -7.86 33.91
N ALA A 175 37.89 -7.49 33.07
CA ALA A 175 37.18 -8.45 32.22
C ALA A 175 38.15 -9.14 31.24
N MET A 176 38.99 -8.38 30.53
CA MET A 176 40.00 -8.94 29.62
C MET A 176 41.00 -9.85 30.34
N ALA A 177 41.48 -9.45 31.52
CA ALA A 177 42.38 -10.27 32.35
C ALA A 177 41.69 -11.54 32.85
N GLY A 178 40.41 -11.46 33.23
CA GLY A 178 39.60 -12.61 33.62
C GLY A 178 39.43 -13.62 32.48
N TYR A 179 39.14 -13.16 31.26
CA TYR A 179 39.08 -14.01 30.06
C TYR A 179 40.43 -14.70 29.77
N TRP A 180 41.54 -13.97 29.84
CA TRP A 180 42.88 -14.52 29.63
C TRP A 180 43.27 -15.59 30.67
N LEU A 181 42.92 -15.38 31.94
CA LEU A 181 43.19 -16.33 33.02
C LEU A 181 42.32 -17.60 32.88
N SER A 182 41.06 -17.44 32.47
CA SER A 182 40.17 -18.58 32.19
C SER A 182 40.69 -19.42 31.03
N ASP A 183 41.05 -18.80 29.89
CA ASP A 183 41.61 -19.52 28.73
C ASP A 183 42.91 -20.26 29.08
N ARG A 184 43.75 -19.67 29.94
CA ARG A 184 44.98 -20.32 30.42
C ARG A 184 44.68 -21.49 31.35
N GLY A 185 43.67 -21.38 32.22
CA GLY A 185 43.17 -22.46 33.06
C GLY A 185 42.62 -23.61 32.23
N ASP A 186 41.82 -23.29 31.21
CA ASP A 186 41.23 -24.27 30.29
C ASP A 186 42.31 -25.01 29.48
N ARG A 187 43.35 -24.32 28.99
CA ARG A 187 44.49 -24.96 28.30
C ARG A 187 45.30 -25.89 29.21
N LEU A 188 45.52 -25.51 30.48
CA LEU A 188 46.23 -26.35 31.44
C LEU A 188 45.44 -27.60 31.81
N LEU A 189 44.12 -27.45 32.03
CA LEU A 189 43.22 -28.58 32.23
C LEU A 189 43.18 -29.51 31.01
N ASN A 190 43.11 -28.95 29.80
CA ASN A 190 43.07 -29.74 28.57
C ASN A 190 44.40 -30.50 28.33
N ASN A 191 45.54 -29.90 28.68
CA ASN A 191 46.84 -30.56 28.63
C ASN A 191 47.00 -31.65 29.71
N PHE A 192 46.40 -31.47 30.89
CA PHE A 192 46.37 -32.50 31.93
C PHE A 192 45.47 -33.68 31.54
N VAL A 193 44.33 -33.41 30.90
CA VAL A 193 43.39 -34.45 30.43
C VAL A 193 43.94 -35.23 29.23
N ARG A 194 44.71 -34.60 28.33
CA ARG A 194 45.34 -35.25 27.16
C ARG A 194 46.69 -35.92 27.44
N GLY A 195 47.26 -35.73 28.63
CA GLY A 195 48.53 -36.32 29.05
C GLY A 195 48.41 -37.64 29.82
N ARG A 196 47.21 -38.25 29.84
CA ARG A 196 46.96 -39.60 30.38
C ARG A 196 46.58 -40.57 29.28
#